data_AF-A0A961P3D4-F1
#
_entry.id   AF-A0A961P3D4-F1
#
_cell.length_a   1.000
_cell.length_b   1.000
_cell.length_c   1.000
_cell.angle_alpha   90.00
_cell.angle_beta   90.00
_cell.angle_gamma   90.00
#
_symmetry.space_group_name_H-M   'P 1'
#
loop_
_entity.id
_entity.type
_entity.pdbx_description
1 polymer ?
#
loop_
_entity_poly.entity_id
_entity_poly.type
_entity_poly.pdbx_seq_one_letter_code
_entity_poly.pdbx_strand_id
1 'polypeptide(L)' 'ESLVDGIRRATDVMLAGKVAVVCGYGDVGKGSAASLRGAGARVKVTEVDPI' A
#
# COMPACT_ATOMS: atom_id res chain seq x y z
N GLU A 1 3.19 8.80 2.43
CA GLU A 1 3.71 8.75 3.83
C GLU A 1 2.63 8.46 4.86
N SER A 2 1.51 9.18 4.88
CA SER A 2 0.45 9.02 5.90
C SER A 2 -0.19 7.63 6.00
N LEU A 3 -0.34 6.91 4.88
CA LEU A 3 -0.97 5.57 4.86
C LEU A 3 -0.26 4.57 5.77
N VAL A 4 1.06 4.38 5.59
CA VAL A 4 1.85 3.41 6.35
C VAL A 4 1.95 3.81 7.81
N ASP A 5 2.06 5.12 8.09
CA ASP A 5 2.06 5.65 9.45
C ASP A 5 0.74 5.31 10.19
N GLY A 6 -0.41 5.54 9.55
CA GLY A 6 -1.71 5.20 10.12
C GLY A 6 -1.86 3.71 10.45
N ILE A 7 -1.43 2.83 9.54
CA ILE A 7 -1.49 1.37 9.77
C ILE A 7 -0.59 0.97 10.95
N ARG A 8 0.62 1.50 11.02
CA ARG A 8 1.56 1.20 12.12
C ARG A 8 1.00 1.66 13.46
N ARG A 9 0.51 2.90 13.56
CA ARG A 9 -0.05 3.43 14.81
C ARG A 9 -1.28 2.67 15.30
N ALA A 10 -2.10 2.15 14.38
CA ALA A 10 -3.33 1.46 14.74
C ALA A 10 -3.12 -0.01 15.10
N THR A 11 -2.09 -0.66 14.56
CA THR A 11 -2.00 -2.12 14.58
C THR A 11 -0.64 -2.68 14.98
N ASP A 12 0.41 -1.86 15.02
CA ASP A 12 1.81 -2.26 15.27
C ASP A 12 2.30 -3.44 14.39
N VAL A 13 1.64 -3.69 13.26
CA VAL A 13 1.98 -4.82 12.39
C VAL A 13 3.24 -4.56 11.58
N MET A 14 4.07 -5.59 11.46
CA MET A 14 5.14 -5.60 10.47
C MET A 14 4.55 -5.70 9.06
N LEU A 15 4.85 -4.72 8.21
CA LEU A 15 4.42 -4.71 6.80
C LEU A 15 5.36 -5.49 5.88
N ALA A 16 6.63 -5.63 6.26
CA ALA A 16 7.63 -6.34 5.47
C ALA A 16 7.23 -7.80 5.23
N GLY A 17 7.32 -8.25 3.98
CA GLY A 17 6.97 -9.63 3.58
C GLY A 17 5.48 -9.96 3.50
N LYS A 18 4.61 -9.15 4.13
CA LYS A 18 3.15 -9.29 3.98
C LYS A 18 2.70 -8.91 2.58
N VAL A 19 1.59 -9.50 2.14
CA VAL A 19 0.92 -9.10 0.91
C VAL A 19 -0.05 -7.97 1.25
N ALA A 20 0.05 -6.85 0.55
CA ALA A 20 -0.88 -5.73 0.64
C ALA A 20 -1.57 -5.53 -0.72
N VAL A 21 -2.89 -5.45 -0.73
CA VAL A 21 -3.67 -5.18 -1.94
C VAL A 21 -4.10 -3.72 -1.91
N VAL A 22 -3.78 -2.96 -2.95
CA VAL A 22 -4.23 -1.59 -3.16
C VAL A 22 -5.36 -1.61 -4.18
N CYS A 23 -6.54 -1.15 -3.78
CA CYS A 23 -7.69 -1.03 -4.67
C CYS A 23 -7.70 0.38 -5.28
N GLY A 24 -7.41 0.47 -6.58
CA GLY A 24 -7.24 1.71 -7.33
C GLY A 24 -5.78 2.12 -7.51
N TYR A 25 -5.44 2.65 -8.68
CA TYR A 25 -4.11 3.08 -9.12
C TYR A 25 -4.09 4.47 -9.77
N GLY A 26 -5.06 5.32 -9.42
CA GLY A 26 -4.94 6.78 -9.58
C GLY A 26 -3.83 7.38 -8.70
N ASP A 27 -3.80 8.72 -8.56
CA ASP A 27 -2.71 9.42 -7.85
C ASP A 27 -2.50 8.94 -6.41
N VAL A 28 -3.60 8.76 -5.67
CA VAL A 28 -3.57 8.24 -4.30
C VAL A 28 -3.14 6.77 -4.27
N GLY A 29 -3.60 5.96 -5.24
CA GLY A 29 -3.25 4.54 -5.37
C GLY A 29 -1.75 4.34 -5.63
N LYS A 30 -1.18 5.14 -6.55
CA LYS A 30 0.27 5.16 -6.83
C LYS A 30 1.08 5.52 -5.59
N GLY A 31 0.69 6.58 -4.87
CA GLY A 31 1.34 6.98 -3.62
C GLY A 31 1.23 5.90 -2.53
N SER A 32 0.07 5.28 -2.40
CA SER A 32 -0.21 4.18 -1.47
C SER A 32 0.65 2.95 -1.77
N ALA A 33 0.69 2.52 -3.02
CA ALA A 33 1.49 1.40 -3.48
C ALA A 33 2.99 1.64 -3.28
N ALA A 34 3.49 2.83 -3.63
CA ALA A 34 4.88 3.21 -3.41
C ALA A 34 5.24 3.20 -1.91
N SER A 35 4.38 3.76 -1.06
CA SER A 35 4.59 3.78 0.40
C SER A 35 4.62 2.37 1.00
N LEU A 36 3.69 1.50 0.60
CA LEU A 36 3.63 0.11 1.07
C LEU A 36 4.84 -0.70 0.59
N ARG A 37 5.26 -0.51 -0.67
CA ARG A 37 6.45 -1.17 -1.23
C ARG A 37 7.72 -0.69 -0.52
N GLY A 38 7.82 0.61 -0.22
CA GLY A 38 8.91 1.18 0.58
C GLY A 38 8.96 0.63 2.01
N ALA A 39 7.81 0.21 2.56
CA ALA A 39 7.73 -0.48 3.85
C ALA A 39 8.04 -2.00 3.78
N GLY A 40 8.45 -2.51 2.61
CA GLY A 40 8.83 -3.90 2.39
C GLY A 40 7.66 -4.86 2.11
N ALA A 41 6.44 -4.35 1.91
CA ALA A 41 5.29 -5.18 1.57
C ALA A 41 5.37 -5.67 0.12
N ARG A 42 4.79 -6.85 -0.13
CA ARG A 42 4.51 -7.35 -1.48
C ARG A 42 3.19 -6.75 -1.96
N VAL A 43 3.28 -5.75 -2.81
CA VAL A 43 2.11 -4.98 -3.25
C VAL A 43 1.45 -5.63 -4.47
N LYS A 44 0.14 -5.84 -4.39
CA LYS A 44 -0.74 -6.15 -5.52
C LYS A 44 -1.71 -4.98 -5.72
N VAL A 45 -2.08 -4.72 -6.96
CA VAL A 45 -3.00 -3.63 -7.32
C VAL A 45 -4.22 -4.23 -8.01
N THR A 46 -5.41 -3.72 -7.70
CA THR A 46 -6.62 -3.94 -8.49
C THR A 46 -7.04 -2.63 -9.12
N GLU A 47 -7.43 -2.67 -10.39
CA GLU A 47 -7.98 -1.53 -11.10
C GLU A 47 -9.08 -1.97 -12.07
N VAL A 48 -10.02 -1.07 -12.29
CA VAL A 48 -11.05 -1.18 -13.33
C VAL A 48 -10.58 -0.54 -14.63
N ASP A 49 -9.71 0.46 -14.55
CA ASP A 49 -9.09 1.09 -15.72
C ASP A 49 -7.92 0.20 -16.21
N PRO A 50 -7.90 -0.23 -17.49
CA PRO A 50 -6.80 -1.03 -18.02
C PRO A 50 -5.49 -0.24 -18.23
N ILE A 51 -5.52 1.10 -18.14
CA ILE A 51 -4.35 1.99 -18.29
C ILE A 51 -3.60 2.11 -16.96
#